data_AF-A0A3M9N8C1-F1
#
_entry.id   AF-A0A3M9N8C1-F1
#
_cell.length_a   1.000
_cell.length_b   1.000
_cell.length_c   1.000
_cell.angle_alpha   90.00
_cell.angle_beta   90.00
_cell.angle_gamma   90.00
#
_symmetry.space_group_name_H-M   'P 1'
#
loop_
_entity.id
_entity.type
_entity.pdbx_description
1 polymer ?
#
loop_
_entity_poly.entity_id
_entity_poly.type
_entity_poly.pdbx_seq_one_letter_code
_entity_poly.pdbx_strand_id
1 'polypeptide(L)'
;MEMQKGVKLNTREQILEWALLGLAVVFFVLCVIGIINQSKGIKGDDILMPSFFFSCGLFFLSFGLNGLVKGELIEKWTPYILYASIKAFTRLFIKKKADTANNTWKVVFGIMAILFGAVCVLTAIYDLQKHI
;
A
#
# COMPACT_ATOMS: atom_id res chain seq x y z
N MET A 1 -18.80 -5.49 20.03
CA MET A 1 -17.67 -5.18 19.13
C MET A 1 -16.39 -5.63 19.82
N GLU A 2 -15.73 -6.68 19.33
CA GLU A 2 -14.37 -6.98 19.76
C GLU A 2 -13.49 -5.83 19.25
N MET A 3 -13.02 -4.97 20.15
CA MET A 3 -11.96 -4.01 19.83
C MET A 3 -10.78 -4.81 19.26
N GLN A 4 -10.20 -4.38 18.14
CA GLN A 4 -8.95 -4.96 17.64
C GLN A 4 -7.94 -4.89 18.79
N LYS A 5 -7.67 -6.03 19.44
CA LYS A 5 -6.52 -6.17 20.34
C LYS A 5 -5.33 -5.70 19.52
N GLY A 6 -4.68 -4.62 19.95
CA GLY A 6 -3.63 -3.94 19.18
C GLY A 6 -2.69 -4.95 18.56
N VAL A 7 -2.70 -5.03 17.22
CA VAL A 7 -1.91 -6.01 16.48
C VAL A 7 -0.44 -5.72 16.80
N LYS A 8 0.24 -6.69 17.42
CA LYS A 8 1.61 -6.54 17.87
C LYS A 8 2.57 -6.92 16.75
N LEU A 9 3.06 -5.91 16.04
CA LEU A 9 4.03 -6.07 14.97
C LEU A 9 5.37 -6.62 15.49
N ASN A 10 5.97 -7.52 14.72
CA ASN A 10 7.36 -7.95 14.96
C ASN A 10 8.38 -6.87 14.54
N THR A 11 9.66 -7.03 14.92
CA THR A 11 10.71 -6.04 14.64
C THR A 11 10.85 -5.68 13.14
N ARG A 12 10.74 -6.67 12.24
CA ARG A 12 10.82 -6.41 10.79
C ARG A 12 9.62 -5.60 10.30
N GLU A 13 8.43 -5.90 10.82
CA GLU A 13 7.21 -5.18 10.47
C GLU A 13 7.16 -3.77 11.03
N GLN A 14 7.76 -3.53 12.20
CA GLN A 14 7.93 -2.18 12.73
C GLN A 14 8.87 -1.34 11.87
N ILE A 15 10.00 -1.90 11.44
CA ILE A 15 10.91 -1.21 10.51
C ILE A 15 10.20 -0.90 9.20
N LEU A 16 9.44 -1.86 8.67
CA LEU A 16 8.63 -1.68 7.47
C LEU A 16 7.55 -0.61 7.66
N GLU A 17 6.88 -0.57 8.81
CA GLU A 17 5.90 0.45 9.16
C GLU A 17 6.52 1.86 9.09
N TRP A 18 7.69 2.05 9.71
CA TRP A 18 8.39 3.32 9.66
C TRP A 18 8.83 3.70 8.25
N ALA A 19 9.30 2.73 7.46
CA ALA A 19 9.66 2.97 6.05
C ALA A 19 8.43 3.39 5.23
N LEU A 20 7.29 2.74 5.43
CA LEU A 20 6.03 3.06 4.75
C LEU A 20 5.46 4.41 5.19
N LEU A 21 5.58 4.77 6.47
CA LEU A 21 5.25 6.12 6.94
C LEU A 21 6.14 7.17 6.28
N GLY A 22 7.44 6.90 6.16
CA GLY A 22 8.37 7.76 5.43
C GLY A 22 7.95 7.95 3.97
N LEU A 23 7.62 6.86 3.28
CA LEU A 23 7.11 6.91 1.90
C LEU A 23 5.78 7.67 1.79
N ALA A 24 4.89 7.53 2.76
CA ALA A 24 3.62 8.28 2.80
C ALA A 24 3.86 9.78 2.97
N VAL A 25 4.85 10.19 3.76
CA VAL A 25 5.26 11.59 3.87
C VAL A 25 5.83 12.10 2.56
N VAL A 26 6.70 11.32 1.90
CA VAL A 26 7.24 11.67 0.57
C VAL A 26 6.10 11.84 -0.45
N PHE A 27 5.14 10.92 -0.46
CA PHE A 27 3.95 10.99 -1.32
C PHE A 27 3.17 12.27 -1.08
N PHE A 28 2.90 12.62 0.17
CA PHE A 28 2.19 13.84 0.53
C PHE A 28 2.94 15.10 0.08
N VAL A 29 4.26 15.15 0.28
CA VAL A 29 5.10 16.26 -0.18
C VAL A 29 5.05 16.41 -1.70
N LEU A 30 5.13 15.31 -2.46
CA LEU A 30 5.02 15.34 -3.92
C LEU A 30 3.67 15.87 -4.38
N CYS A 31 2.57 15.48 -3.73
CA CYS A 31 1.24 16.05 -4.01
C CYS A 31 1.18 17.56 -3.77
N VAL A 32 1.71 18.03 -2.63
CA VAL A 32 1.73 19.46 -2.29
C VAL A 32 2.56 20.25 -3.31
N ILE A 33 3.74 19.74 -3.69
CA ILE A 33 4.58 20.36 -4.71
C ILE A 33 3.86 20.40 -6.05
N GLY A 34 3.19 19.31 -6.45
CA GLY A 34 2.39 19.25 -7.67
C GLY A 34 1.29 20.32 -7.70
N ILE A 35 0.52 20.46 -6.62
CA ILE A 35 -0.53 21.48 -6.49
C ILE A 35 0.07 22.89 -6.59
N ILE A 36 1.21 23.14 -5.93
CA ILE A 36 1.89 24.45 -5.97
C ILE A 36 2.35 24.75 -7.40
N ASN A 37 2.99 23.81 -8.09
CA ASN A 37 3.47 23.99 -9.46
C ASN A 37 2.32 24.26 -10.43
N GLN A 38 1.23 23.49 -10.30
CA GLN A 38 0.01 23.70 -11.10
C GLN A 38 -0.59 25.09 -10.86
N SER A 39 -0.65 25.54 -9.60
CA SER A 39 -1.18 26.87 -9.25
C SER A 39 -0.33 28.04 -9.79
N LYS A 40 0.96 27.81 -10.06
CA LYS A 40 1.89 28.80 -10.60
C LYS A 40 2.12 28.68 -12.10
N GLY A 41 1.43 27.74 -12.77
CA GLY A 41 1.64 27.46 -14.21
C GLY A 41 3.03 26.92 -14.54
N ILE A 42 3.74 26.36 -13.56
CA ILE A 42 5.07 25.78 -13.74
C ILE A 42 4.89 24.37 -14.31
N LYS A 43 5.44 24.12 -15.50
CA LYS A 43 5.54 22.77 -16.06
C LYS A 43 6.62 22.01 -15.29
N GLY A 44 6.23 20.99 -14.53
CA GLY A 44 7.16 20.12 -13.78
C GLY A 44 6.67 18.67 -13.71
N ASP A 45 5.66 18.33 -14.51
CA ASP A 45 4.99 17.03 -14.46
C ASP A 45 5.94 15.91 -14.87
N ASP A 46 6.84 16.17 -15.82
CA ASP A 46 7.87 15.26 -16.35
C ASP A 46 8.79 14.64 -15.27
N ILE A 47 8.90 15.26 -14.09
CA ILE A 47 9.69 14.74 -12.97
C ILE A 47 8.79 14.37 -11.78
N LEU A 48 7.77 15.20 -11.51
CA LEU A 48 6.87 14.98 -10.37
C LEU A 48 6.02 13.72 -10.55
N MET A 49 5.50 13.49 -11.75
CA MET A 49 4.62 12.35 -12.04
C MET A 49 5.37 11.01 -11.95
N PRO A 50 6.56 10.84 -12.58
CA PRO A 50 7.37 9.63 -12.36
C PRO A 50 7.75 9.44 -10.89
N SER A 51 8.18 10.49 -10.19
CA SER A 51 8.59 10.40 -8.78
C SER A 51 7.43 9.97 -7.88
N PHE A 52 6.23 10.46 -8.16
CA PHE A 52 5.00 10.08 -7.48
C PHE A 52 4.66 8.61 -7.71
N PHE A 53 4.62 8.17 -8.96
CA PHE A 53 4.29 6.78 -9.31
C PHE A 53 5.37 5.81 -8.79
N PHE A 54 6.64 6.19 -8.82
CA PHE A 54 7.72 5.36 -8.31
C PHE A 54 7.61 5.18 -6.79
N SER A 55 7.41 6.28 -6.05
CA SER A 55 7.24 6.24 -4.59
C SER A 55 5.99 5.45 -4.18
N CYS A 56 4.89 5.66 -4.90
CA CYS A 56 3.65 4.90 -4.75
C CYS A 56 3.88 3.40 -5.01
N GLY A 57 4.60 3.07 -6.08
CA GLY A 57 4.95 1.71 -6.43
C GLY A 57 5.77 1.00 -5.34
N LEU A 58 6.80 1.66 -4.82
CA LEU A 58 7.62 1.14 -3.71
C LEU A 58 6.79 0.94 -2.43
N PHE A 59 5.87 1.85 -2.14
CA PHE A 59 4.96 1.71 -1.00
C PHE A 59 4.10 0.45 -1.14
N PHE A 60 3.41 0.28 -2.28
CA PHE A 60 2.49 -0.86 -2.47
C PHE A 60 3.21 -2.19 -2.65
N LEU A 61 4.41 -2.21 -3.24
CA LEU A 61 5.25 -3.41 -3.29
C LEU A 61 5.67 -3.82 -1.87
N SER A 62 6.18 -2.88 -1.08
CA SER A 62 6.62 -3.14 0.30
C SER A 62 5.47 -3.57 1.21
N PHE A 63 4.33 -2.90 1.09
CA PHE A 63 3.10 -3.24 1.81
C PHE A 63 2.55 -4.61 1.37
N GLY A 64 2.58 -4.89 0.07
CA GLY A 64 2.08 -6.13 -0.50
C GLY A 64 2.91 -7.35 -0.13
N LEU A 65 4.25 -7.21 -0.09
CA LEU A 65 5.17 -8.24 0.39
C LEU A 65 4.89 -8.63 1.85
N ASN A 66 4.45 -7.69 2.70
CA ASN A 66 4.03 -8.03 4.06
C ASN A 66 2.84 -9.00 4.08
N GLY A 67 1.89 -8.83 3.14
CA GLY A 67 0.71 -9.68 2.99
C GLY A 67 1.01 -11.12 2.59
N LEU A 68 2.16 -11.37 1.95
CA LEU A 68 2.60 -12.72 1.58
C LEU A 68 3.20 -13.52 2.75
N VAL A 69 3.50 -12.85 3.88
CA VAL A 69 4.15 -13.48 5.05
C VAL A 69 3.16 -13.64 6.20
N LYS A 70 3.12 -12.69 7.14
CA LYS A 70 2.18 -12.69 8.28
C LYS A 70 1.04 -11.68 8.12
N GLY A 71 1.25 -10.63 7.31
CA GLY A 71 0.27 -9.59 7.04
C GLY A 71 -0.26 -8.89 8.30
N GLU A 72 0.53 -8.80 9.37
CA GLU A 72 0.10 -8.12 10.61
C GLU A 72 0.03 -6.62 10.39
N LEU A 73 0.89 -6.06 9.53
CA LEU A 73 0.83 -4.65 9.14
C LEU A 73 -0.46 -4.34 8.36
N ILE A 74 -0.86 -5.22 7.45
CA ILE A 74 -2.11 -5.07 6.70
C ILE A 74 -3.31 -5.07 7.67
N GLU A 75 -3.32 -5.97 8.66
CA GLU A 75 -4.39 -6.02 9.66
C GLU A 75 -4.44 -4.76 10.54
N LYS A 76 -3.28 -4.20 10.88
CA LYS A 76 -3.17 -2.96 11.67
C LYS A 76 -3.64 -1.73 10.89
N TRP A 77 -3.26 -1.62 9.62
CA TRP A 77 -3.53 -0.43 8.81
C TRP A 77 -4.89 -0.46 8.12
N THR A 78 -5.51 -1.64 7.98
CA THR A 78 -6.86 -1.75 7.42
C THR A 78 -7.89 -1.34 8.47
N PRO A 79 -8.76 -0.35 8.19
CA PRO A 79 -9.83 0.03 9.10
C PRO A 79 -10.70 -1.17 9.49
N TYR A 80 -11.11 -1.24 10.76
CA TYR A 80 -11.87 -2.38 11.28
C TYR A 80 -13.12 -2.74 10.46
N ILE A 81 -13.82 -1.73 9.94
CA ILE A 81 -15.03 -1.92 9.12
C ILE A 81 -14.70 -2.68 7.83
N LEU A 82 -13.62 -2.31 7.14
CA LEU A 82 -13.14 -3.00 5.94
C LEU A 82 -12.68 -4.42 6.29
N TYR A 83 -11.89 -4.57 7.35
CA TYR A 83 -11.41 -5.87 7.81
C TYR A 83 -12.57 -6.82 8.15
N ALA A 84 -13.57 -6.36 8.91
CA ALA A 84 -14.74 -7.14 9.31
C ALA A 84 -15.58 -7.56 8.09
N SER A 85 -15.75 -6.66 7.13
CA SER A 85 -16.50 -6.91 5.89
C SER A 85 -15.80 -7.96 5.01
N ILE A 86 -14.49 -7.83 4.82
CA ILE A 86 -13.68 -8.78 4.04
C ILE A 86 -13.67 -10.15 4.72
N LYS A 87 -13.56 -10.20 6.05
CA LYS A 87 -13.61 -11.44 6.85
C LYS A 87 -14.97 -12.13 6.77
N ALA A 88 -16.06 -11.36 6.82
CA ALA A 88 -17.42 -11.90 6.66
C ALA A 88 -17.60 -12.49 5.25
N PHE A 89 -17.15 -11.76 4.22
CA PHE A 89 -17.21 -12.20 2.83
C PHE A 89 -16.37 -13.48 2.58
N THR A 90 -15.12 -13.53 3.06
CA THR A 90 -14.28 -14.73 2.92
C THR A 90 -14.84 -15.94 3.66
N ARG A 91 -15.47 -15.76 4.83
CA ARG A 91 -16.15 -16.85 5.54
C ARG A 91 -17.31 -17.44 4.73
N LEU A 92 -18.08 -16.59 4.04
CA LEU A 92 -19.21 -17.02 3.20
C LEU A 92 -18.75 -17.86 1.99
N PHE A 93 -17.65 -17.47 1.34
CA PHE A 93 -17.18 -18.15 0.13
C PHE A 93 -16.30 -19.38 0.39
N ILE A 94 -15.45 -19.35 1.42
CA ILE A 94 -14.39 -20.35 1.57
C ILE A 94 -14.79 -21.50 2.50
N LYS A 95 -15.85 -21.36 3.33
CA LYS A 95 -16.27 -22.36 4.36
C LYS A 95 -15.10 -22.92 5.21
N LYS A 96 -13.98 -22.20 5.32
CA LYS A 96 -12.79 -22.63 6.09
C LYS A 96 -12.80 -22.07 7.51
N LYS A 97 -11.99 -22.67 8.39
CA LYS A 97 -11.70 -22.16 9.74
C LYS A 97 -11.32 -20.68 9.69
N ALA A 98 -11.74 -19.94 10.73
CA ALA A 98 -11.59 -18.49 10.82
C ALA A 98 -10.15 -17.98 10.58
N ASP A 99 -9.15 -18.75 11.03
CA ASP A 99 -7.73 -18.38 10.91
C ASP A 99 -7.22 -18.51 9.47
N THR A 100 -7.68 -19.54 8.74
CA THR A 100 -7.32 -19.71 7.33
C THR A 100 -7.93 -18.61 6.47
N ALA A 101 -9.18 -18.22 6.75
CA ALA A 101 -9.81 -17.08 6.08
C ALA A 101 -9.05 -15.77 6.36
N ASN A 102 -8.58 -15.58 7.59
CA ASN A 102 -7.77 -14.41 7.96
C ASN A 102 -6.45 -14.34 7.19
N ASN A 103 -5.77 -15.47 7.01
CA ASN A 103 -4.52 -15.48 6.25
C ASN A 103 -4.76 -15.30 4.74
N THR A 104 -5.82 -15.90 4.21
CA THR A 104 -6.11 -15.83 2.77
C THR A 104 -6.39 -14.40 2.30
N TRP A 105 -7.19 -13.61 3.03
CA TRP A 105 -7.46 -12.24 2.56
C TRP A 105 -6.21 -11.35 2.61
N LYS A 106 -5.33 -11.53 3.59
CA LYS A 106 -4.04 -10.81 3.68
C LYS A 106 -3.16 -11.11 2.48
N VAL A 107 -3.09 -12.38 2.08
CA VAL A 107 -2.35 -12.82 0.88
C VAL A 107 -2.97 -12.24 -0.38
N VAL A 108 -4.30 -12.30 -0.54
CA VAL A 108 -5.00 -11.73 -1.70
C VAL A 108 -4.77 -10.22 -1.79
N PHE A 109 -4.89 -9.52 -0.67
CA PHE A 109 -4.60 -8.09 -0.59
C PHE A 109 -3.14 -7.81 -0.94
N GLY A 110 -2.21 -8.62 -0.42
CA GLY A 110 -0.79 -8.54 -0.73
C GLY A 110 -0.48 -8.69 -2.22
N ILE A 111 -1.11 -9.67 -2.88
CA ILE A 111 -0.97 -9.88 -4.33
C ILE A 111 -1.52 -8.69 -5.11
N MET A 112 -2.72 -8.18 -4.75
CA MET A 112 -3.29 -7.00 -5.41
C MET A 112 -2.38 -5.77 -5.24
N ALA A 113 -1.83 -5.56 -4.04
CA ALA A 113 -0.90 -4.48 -3.77
C ALA A 113 0.41 -4.63 -4.58
N ILE A 114 0.95 -5.84 -4.70
CA ILE A 114 2.14 -6.10 -5.54
C ILE A 114 1.86 -5.80 -7.01
N LEU A 115 0.73 -6.26 -7.54
CA LEU A 115 0.35 -5.99 -8.93
C LEU A 115 0.19 -4.49 -9.18
N PHE A 116 -0.53 -3.79 -8.29
CA PHE A 116 -0.70 -2.35 -8.37
C PHE A 116 0.64 -1.61 -8.27
N GLY A 117 1.49 -2.02 -7.33
CA GLY A 117 2.82 -1.42 -7.15
C GLY A 117 3.72 -1.63 -8.36
N ALA A 118 3.71 -2.82 -8.96
CA ALA A 118 4.45 -3.11 -10.18
C ALA A 118 3.98 -2.24 -11.35
N VAL A 119 2.66 -2.08 -11.54
CA VAL A 119 2.11 -1.17 -12.56
C VAL A 119 2.60 0.26 -12.32
N CYS A 120 2.55 0.76 -11.08
CA CYS A 120 3.03 2.12 -10.76
C CYS A 120 4.52 2.30 -11.08
N VAL A 121 5.38 1.35 -10.73
CA VAL A 121 6.82 1.41 -11.06
C VAL A 121 7.03 1.39 -12.58
N LEU A 122 6.33 0.51 -13.30
CA LEU A 122 6.42 0.44 -14.76
C LEU A 122 5.96 1.74 -15.43
N THR A 123 4.87 2.35 -14.94
CA THR A 123 4.40 3.66 -15.41
C THR A 123 5.45 4.73 -15.15
N ALA A 124 6.06 4.76 -13.97
CA ALA A 124 7.11 5.74 -13.64
C ALA A 124 8.32 5.61 -14.57
N ILE A 125 8.79 4.38 -14.83
CA ILE A 125 9.93 4.13 -15.71
C ILE A 125 9.59 4.52 -17.16
N TYR A 126 8.41 4.14 -17.64
CA TYR A 126 7.96 4.45 -19.00
C TYR A 126 7.85 5.96 -19.24
N ASP A 127 7.31 6.69 -18.26
CA ASP A 127 7.19 8.14 -18.34
C ASP A 127 8.57 8.80 -18.31
N LEU A 128 9.45 8.38 -17.39
CA LEU A 128 10.83 8.89 -17.31
C LEU A 128 11.60 8.69 -18.64
N GLN A 129 11.41 7.55 -19.31
CA GLN A 129 12.06 7.26 -20.60
C GLN A 129 11.56 8.13 -21.75
N LYS A 130 10.36 8.71 -21.69
CA LYS A 130 9.85 9.61 -22.73
C LYS A 130 10.44 11.02 -22.66
N HIS A 131 10.99 11.39 -21.51
CA HIS A 131 11.51 12.74 -21.23
C HIS A 131 13.05 12.81 -21.23
N ILE A 132 13.74 11.72 -21.59
CA ILE A 132 15.19 11.65 -21.86
C ILE A 132 15.42 11.67 -23.37
#